data_AF-A0A536VTD0-F1
#
_entry.id   AF-A0A536VTD0-F1
#
_cell.length_a   1.000
_cell.length_b   1.000
_cell.length_c   1.000
_cell.angle_alpha   90.00
_cell.angle_beta   90.00
_cell.angle_gamma   90.00
#
_symmetry.space_group_name_H-M   'P 1'
#
loop_
_entity.id
_entity.type
_entity.pdbx_description
1 polymer ?
#
loop_
_entity_poly.entity_id
_entity_poly.type
_entity_poly.pdbx_seq_one_letter_code
_entity_poly.pdbx_strand_id
1 'polypeptide(L)'
;MQRDHRRLQSFHAEEHLRALELARPRPRNPHRVSRAADPVGRGGAPSDDGRVRRPAAGALACQSADRNVEACVREADRAIVELGAKGIQIFTNVLGRPLSAPEFRPIFRSMVKHDLPVWIHPIRGPQFSDYASEKASEHEIWFTFGWPYETTACVTRLIFSGIYDELPSLKIITHHMGGMVPFYAGKIDLGFDQIFHGKTTENPVARKAGLKRRPVEYYKMLYGDTALNGSVAATRCGHAFFTTGHCVFATDAPFDAEKGRMLIRETINAVNGLEIPKAEKDRIFAGNARALLKLDG
;
A
#
# COMPACT_ATOMS: atom_id res chain seq x y z
N MET A 1 -10.23 -23.32 -12.97
CA MET A 1 -9.09 -22.39 -12.82
C MET A 1 -9.42 -20.92 -13.05
N GLN A 2 -10.24 -20.50 -14.04
CA GLN A 2 -10.62 -19.07 -14.20
C GLN A 2 -11.58 -18.50 -13.13
N ARG A 3 -12.25 -19.35 -12.33
CA ARG A 3 -13.22 -18.93 -11.30
C ARG A 3 -12.57 -18.44 -9.99
N ASP A 4 -11.30 -18.74 -9.73
CA ASP A 4 -10.61 -18.37 -8.48
C ASP A 4 -10.01 -16.95 -8.49
N HIS A 5 -9.63 -16.40 -9.65
CA HIS A 5 -9.04 -15.06 -9.71
C HIS A 5 -10.03 -13.94 -9.34
N ARG A 6 -11.32 -14.08 -9.71
CA ARG A 6 -12.35 -13.12 -9.27
C ARG A 6 -12.58 -13.20 -7.76
N ARG A 7 -12.48 -14.40 -7.17
CA ARG A 7 -12.62 -14.61 -5.72
C ARG A 7 -11.47 -14.01 -4.93
N LEU A 8 -10.23 -14.13 -5.40
CA LEU A 8 -9.06 -13.52 -4.74
C LEU A 8 -9.11 -11.98 -4.79
N GLN A 9 -9.50 -11.41 -5.93
CA GLN A 9 -9.66 -9.96 -6.08
C GLN A 9 -10.81 -9.39 -5.23
N SER A 10 -11.95 -10.10 -5.15
CA SER A 10 -13.06 -9.71 -4.27
C SER A 10 -12.71 -9.91 -2.79
N PHE A 11 -11.96 -10.96 -2.45
CA PHE A 11 -11.51 -11.24 -1.09
C PHE A 11 -10.53 -10.17 -0.57
N HIS A 12 -9.61 -9.69 -1.41
CA HIS A 12 -8.69 -8.60 -1.04
C HIS A 12 -9.40 -7.26 -0.81
N ALA A 13 -10.48 -6.96 -1.55
CA ALA A 13 -11.22 -5.71 -1.36
C ALA A 13 -12.14 -5.74 -0.12
N GLU A 14 -12.83 -6.87 0.15
CA GLU A 14 -13.77 -6.99 1.27
C GLU A 14 -13.09 -7.15 2.63
N GLU A 15 -11.94 -7.83 2.71
CA GLU A 15 -11.27 -8.09 4.00
C GLU A 15 -10.35 -6.94 4.46
N HIS A 16 -9.81 -6.11 3.54
CA HIS A 16 -9.04 -4.92 3.92
C HIS A 16 -9.92 -3.90 4.66
N LEU A 17 -11.20 -3.79 4.27
CA LEU A 17 -12.21 -2.99 4.98
C LEU A 17 -12.49 -3.54 6.38
N ARG A 18 -12.39 -4.86 6.61
CA ARG A 18 -12.57 -5.50 7.92
C ARG A 18 -11.34 -5.39 8.83
N ALA A 19 -10.13 -5.41 8.29
CA ALA A 19 -8.90 -5.22 9.06
C ALA A 19 -8.86 -3.86 9.77
N LEU A 20 -9.40 -2.82 9.12
CA LEU A 20 -9.55 -1.48 9.69
C LEU A 20 -10.62 -1.41 10.81
N GLU A 21 -11.60 -2.31 10.81
CA GLU A 21 -12.63 -2.40 11.86
C GLU A 21 -12.12 -3.12 13.13
N LEU A 22 -11.14 -4.03 12.98
CA LEU A 22 -10.50 -4.78 14.07
C LEU A 22 -9.45 -3.99 14.86
N ALA A 23 -8.93 -2.87 14.33
CA ALA A 23 -7.95 -2.01 14.99
C ALA A 23 -8.54 -1.11 16.10
N ARG A 24 -9.82 -1.27 16.44
CA ARG A 24 -10.48 -0.52 17.53
C ARG A 24 -10.05 -1.07 18.89
N PRO A 25 -9.61 -0.23 19.86
CA PRO A 25 -9.46 -0.67 21.24
C PRO A 25 -10.83 -1.08 21.76
N ARG A 26 -10.99 -2.32 22.24
CA ARG A 26 -12.22 -2.71 22.95
C ARG A 26 -12.26 -2.02 24.33
N PRO A 27 -13.41 -1.49 24.78
CA PRO A 27 -13.54 -1.01 26.14
C PRO A 27 -13.35 -2.19 27.12
N ARG A 28 -12.56 -1.95 28.17
CA ARG A 28 -12.36 -2.88 29.29
C ARG A 28 -13.65 -2.94 30.13
N ASN A 29 -14.34 -4.08 30.15
CA ASN A 29 -14.79 -4.66 31.41
C ASN A 29 -15.14 -6.15 31.24
N PRO A 30 -14.70 -7.08 32.13
CA PRO A 30 -14.87 -8.51 31.96
C PRO A 30 -15.85 -9.07 32.99
N HIS A 31 -17.12 -9.33 32.66
CA HIS A 31 -17.92 -10.26 33.47
C HIS A 31 -18.96 -11.06 32.66
N ARG A 32 -18.85 -12.37 32.87
CA ARG A 32 -19.87 -13.43 32.89
C ARG A 32 -20.09 -14.28 31.63
N VAL A 33 -19.87 -15.57 31.88
CA VAL A 33 -19.97 -16.76 31.03
C VAL A 33 -21.37 -17.36 31.16
N SER A 34 -22.01 -17.78 30.07
CA SER A 34 -22.41 -19.20 29.83
C SER A 34 -23.55 -19.38 28.80
N ARG A 35 -23.29 -20.32 27.87
CA ARG A 35 -24.14 -21.37 27.25
C ARG A 35 -25.44 -21.03 26.48
N ALA A 36 -25.32 -21.25 25.16
CA ALA A 36 -26.03 -22.24 24.30
C ALA A 36 -27.54 -22.12 23.98
N ALA A 37 -27.78 -22.38 22.68
CA ALA A 37 -28.99 -22.85 21.97
C ALA A 37 -29.93 -21.80 21.30
N ASP A 38 -29.99 -21.90 19.97
CA ASP A 38 -31.06 -21.46 19.04
C ASP A 38 -32.34 -22.33 19.21
N PRO A 39 -33.53 -22.08 18.57
CA PRO A 39 -33.88 -21.09 17.52
C PRO A 39 -35.31 -20.42 17.64
N VAL A 40 -35.64 -19.58 16.64
CA VAL A 40 -36.99 -19.15 16.13
C VAL A 40 -37.70 -17.93 16.75
N GLY A 41 -37.87 -16.88 15.94
CA GLY A 41 -39.20 -16.28 15.71
C GLY A 41 -39.49 -14.83 16.17
N ARG A 42 -39.57 -13.92 15.19
CA ARG A 42 -40.45 -12.73 15.06
C ARG A 42 -40.22 -11.49 15.95
N GLY A 43 -40.05 -10.35 15.26
CA GLY A 43 -40.73 -9.09 15.56
C GLY A 43 -39.94 -8.03 16.34
N GLY A 44 -39.55 -6.96 15.66
CA GLY A 44 -39.15 -5.69 16.29
C GLY A 44 -38.06 -4.92 15.56
N ALA A 45 -38.44 -3.82 14.91
CA ALA A 45 -37.58 -2.67 14.65
C ALA A 45 -38.26 -1.44 15.30
N PRO A 46 -37.59 -0.29 15.54
CA PRO A 46 -36.15 -0.02 15.48
C PRO A 46 -35.61 0.56 16.81
N SER A 47 -34.32 0.38 17.11
CA SER A 47 -33.56 1.33 17.94
C SER A 47 -32.39 1.85 17.13
N ASP A 48 -32.69 2.89 16.35
CA ASP A 48 -31.72 3.74 15.70
C ASP A 48 -31.03 4.60 16.78
N ASP A 49 -29.99 4.03 17.38
CA ASP A 49 -28.93 4.79 18.04
C ASP A 49 -28.25 5.63 16.94
N GLY A 50 -28.71 6.88 16.80
CA GLY A 50 -28.25 7.90 15.86
C GLY A 50 -26.77 8.31 16.01
N ARG A 51 -25.87 7.40 16.38
CA ARG A 51 -24.44 7.54 16.11
C ARG A 51 -24.23 7.36 14.62
N VAL A 52 -24.13 8.49 13.92
CA VAL A 52 -23.46 8.57 12.62
C VAL A 52 -22.14 7.81 12.74
N ARG A 53 -22.10 6.59 12.19
CA ARG A 53 -20.87 5.84 12.02
C ARG A 53 -19.98 6.70 11.14
N ARG A 54 -19.02 7.39 11.75
CA ARG A 54 -17.96 8.10 11.02
C ARG A 54 -17.36 7.09 10.03
N PRO A 55 -17.26 7.41 8.72
CA PRO A 55 -16.73 6.46 7.77
C PRO A 55 -15.32 6.05 8.22
N ALA A 56 -15.11 4.74 8.34
CA ALA A 56 -13.77 4.19 8.43
C ALA A 56 -12.98 4.69 7.21
N ALA A 57 -11.68 4.90 7.35
CA ALA A 57 -10.80 5.34 6.26
C ALA A 57 -10.92 4.35 5.08
N GLY A 58 -11.84 4.60 4.17
CA GLY A 58 -12.14 3.72 3.04
C GLY A 58 -11.10 3.94 1.97
N ALA A 59 -10.34 2.91 1.65
CA ALA A 59 -9.56 2.86 0.42
C ALA A 59 -10.46 2.31 -0.68
N LEU A 60 -10.72 3.10 -1.72
CA LEU A 60 -11.42 2.61 -2.91
C LEU A 60 -10.41 1.90 -3.83
N ALA A 61 -10.66 0.64 -4.15
CA ALA A 61 -9.95 -0.06 -5.22
C ALA A 61 -10.46 0.42 -6.58
N CYS A 62 -9.74 1.35 -7.22
CA CYS A 62 -10.13 1.83 -8.55
C CYS A 62 -9.67 0.83 -9.63
N GLN A 63 -10.49 -0.18 -9.89
CA GLN A 63 -10.31 -1.06 -11.04
C GLN A 63 -11.59 -1.12 -11.85
N SER A 64 -11.73 -0.24 -12.84
CA SER A 64 -12.76 -0.41 -13.85
C SER A 64 -12.43 -1.65 -14.69
N ALA A 65 -13.32 -2.65 -14.70
CA ALA A 65 -13.19 -3.85 -15.53
C ALA A 65 -12.99 -3.54 -17.03
N ASP A 66 -13.51 -2.38 -17.47
CA ASP A 66 -13.49 -1.93 -18.87
C ASP A 66 -12.37 -0.91 -19.19
N ARG A 67 -11.41 -0.70 -18.28
CA ARG A 67 -10.29 0.26 -18.46
C ARG A 67 -10.72 1.72 -18.67
N ASN A 68 -11.91 2.10 -18.20
CA ASN A 68 -12.40 3.46 -18.31
C ASN A 68 -11.78 4.34 -17.21
N VAL A 69 -10.62 4.95 -17.51
CA VAL A 69 -9.90 5.82 -16.57
C VAL A 69 -10.77 6.98 -16.09
N GLU A 70 -11.59 7.58 -16.96
CA GLU A 70 -12.47 8.69 -16.57
C GLU A 70 -13.51 8.24 -15.55
N ALA A 71 -14.11 7.06 -15.74
CA ALA A 71 -15.02 6.49 -14.75
C ALA A 71 -14.31 6.23 -13.42
N CYS A 72 -13.06 5.78 -13.48
CA CYS A 72 -12.23 5.57 -12.31
C CYS A 72 -11.96 6.88 -11.55
N VAL A 73 -11.62 7.95 -12.25
CA VAL A 73 -11.43 9.29 -11.65
C VAL A 73 -12.74 9.81 -11.06
N ARG A 74 -13.87 9.68 -11.76
CA ARG A 74 -15.18 10.10 -11.24
C ARG A 74 -15.56 9.36 -9.97
N GLU A 75 -15.33 8.06 -9.92
CA GLU A 75 -15.63 7.26 -8.74
C GLU A 75 -14.68 7.56 -7.57
N ALA A 76 -13.40 7.81 -7.84
CA ALA A 76 -12.46 8.29 -6.82
C ALA A 76 -12.92 9.65 -6.23
N ASP A 77 -13.29 10.60 -7.09
CA ASP A 77 -13.81 11.90 -6.68
C ASP A 77 -15.10 11.75 -5.85
N ARG A 78 -16.04 10.91 -6.28
CA ARG A 78 -17.28 10.61 -5.56
C ARG A 78 -17.00 9.98 -4.19
N ALA A 79 -16.14 8.96 -4.13
CA ALA A 79 -15.78 8.30 -2.89
C ALA A 79 -15.13 9.25 -1.88
N ILE A 80 -14.26 10.15 -2.35
CA ILE A 80 -13.59 11.13 -1.49
C ILE A 80 -14.57 12.19 -1.00
N VAL A 81 -15.33 12.81 -1.92
CA VAL A 81 -16.16 13.98 -1.61
C VAL A 81 -17.46 13.60 -0.91
N GLU A 82 -18.13 12.54 -1.39
CA GLU A 82 -19.47 12.17 -0.90
C GLU A 82 -19.41 11.09 0.19
N LEU A 83 -18.46 10.15 0.11
CA LEU A 83 -18.37 9.02 1.05
C LEU A 83 -17.28 9.19 2.13
N GLY A 84 -16.45 10.23 2.01
CA GLY A 84 -15.40 10.53 2.98
C GLY A 84 -14.17 9.62 2.90
N ALA A 85 -13.94 8.95 1.77
CA ALA A 85 -12.71 8.21 1.51
C ALA A 85 -11.48 9.11 1.68
N LYS A 86 -10.39 8.56 2.24
CA LYS A 86 -9.18 9.32 2.59
C LYS A 86 -7.99 9.00 1.69
N GLY A 87 -8.26 8.40 0.54
CA GLY A 87 -7.27 7.96 -0.42
C GLY A 87 -7.86 6.90 -1.34
N ILE A 88 -7.04 6.41 -2.25
CA ILE A 88 -7.37 5.26 -3.10
C ILE A 88 -6.32 4.18 -2.95
N GLN A 89 -6.71 2.94 -3.21
CA GLN A 89 -5.77 1.83 -3.41
C GLN A 89 -5.81 1.41 -4.89
N ILE A 90 -4.65 1.21 -5.47
CA ILE A 90 -4.50 0.71 -6.84
C ILE A 90 -3.44 -0.38 -6.87
N PHE A 91 -3.60 -1.34 -7.77
CA PHE A 91 -2.57 -2.36 -7.94
C PHE A 91 -1.42 -1.85 -8.81
N THR A 92 -0.26 -2.51 -8.72
CA THR A 92 0.96 -2.18 -9.49
C THR A 92 0.77 -2.12 -11.01
N ASN A 93 -0.33 -2.69 -11.52
CA ASN A 93 -0.76 -2.61 -12.91
C ASN A 93 -2.30 -2.67 -13.03
N VAL A 94 -2.84 -2.23 -14.16
CA VAL A 94 -4.26 -2.38 -14.52
C VAL A 94 -4.35 -3.27 -15.76
N LEU A 95 -4.83 -4.51 -15.60
CA LEU A 95 -4.91 -5.51 -16.66
C LEU A 95 -3.57 -5.69 -17.41
N GLY A 96 -2.46 -5.76 -16.68
CA GLY A 96 -1.10 -5.89 -17.22
C GLY A 96 -0.48 -4.57 -17.71
N ARG A 97 -1.23 -3.47 -17.76
CA ARG A 97 -0.68 -2.16 -18.15
C ARG A 97 -0.02 -1.46 -16.96
N PRO A 98 1.16 -0.87 -17.15
CA PRO A 98 1.88 -0.18 -16.09
C PRO A 98 1.22 1.14 -15.72
N LEU A 99 1.19 1.49 -14.44
CA LEU A 99 0.65 2.79 -13.98
C LEU A 99 1.41 4.00 -14.52
N SER A 100 2.63 3.81 -15.04
CA SER A 100 3.41 4.85 -15.71
C SER A 100 2.88 5.23 -17.10
N ALA A 101 1.90 4.49 -17.63
CA ALA A 101 1.32 4.82 -18.93
C ALA A 101 0.57 6.16 -18.86
N PRO A 102 0.67 7.04 -19.88
CA PRO A 102 0.09 8.38 -19.86
C PRO A 102 -1.42 8.40 -19.58
N GLU A 103 -2.15 7.37 -20.01
CA GLU A 103 -3.58 7.22 -19.78
C GLU A 103 -3.98 7.20 -18.30
N PHE A 104 -3.11 6.76 -17.38
CA PHE A 104 -3.40 6.70 -15.94
C PHE A 104 -3.05 8.00 -15.21
N ARG A 105 -2.41 8.96 -15.89
CA ARG A 105 -2.02 10.25 -15.30
C ARG A 105 -3.18 11.03 -14.67
N PRO A 106 -4.40 11.03 -15.23
CA PRO A 106 -5.56 11.69 -14.61
C PRO A 106 -5.88 11.21 -13.19
N ILE A 107 -5.63 9.94 -12.86
CA ILE A 107 -5.84 9.39 -11.51
C ILE A 107 -4.92 10.10 -10.51
N PHE A 108 -3.63 10.18 -10.81
CA PHE A 108 -2.65 10.84 -9.94
C PHE A 108 -2.92 12.35 -9.81
N ARG A 109 -3.37 13.00 -10.90
CA ARG A 109 -3.78 14.42 -10.87
C ARG A 109 -4.98 14.65 -9.96
N SER A 110 -6.00 13.78 -10.01
CA SER A 110 -7.14 13.86 -9.09
C SER A 110 -6.69 13.71 -7.63
N MET A 111 -5.80 12.76 -7.33
CA MET A 111 -5.31 12.57 -5.96
C MET A 111 -4.49 13.75 -5.44
N VAL A 112 -3.69 14.41 -6.29
CA VAL A 112 -3.03 15.68 -5.96
C VAL A 112 -4.04 16.79 -5.71
N LYS A 113 -5.10 16.90 -6.53
CA LYS A 113 -6.18 17.89 -6.33
C LYS A 113 -6.85 17.74 -4.96
N HIS A 114 -7.07 16.51 -4.50
CA HIS A 114 -7.62 16.24 -3.17
C HIS A 114 -6.56 16.30 -2.04
N ASP A 115 -5.29 16.33 -2.42
CA ASP A 115 -4.14 16.26 -1.51
C ASP A 115 -4.21 15.00 -0.60
N LEU A 116 -4.59 13.87 -1.21
CA LEU A 116 -4.74 12.55 -0.58
C LEU A 116 -3.83 11.51 -1.24
N PRO A 117 -3.44 10.44 -0.52
CA PRO A 117 -2.48 9.46 -1.01
C PRO A 117 -3.08 8.42 -1.97
N VAL A 118 -2.21 7.88 -2.82
CA VAL A 118 -2.41 6.64 -3.57
C VAL A 118 -1.65 5.52 -2.85
N TRP A 119 -2.34 4.48 -2.41
CA TRP A 119 -1.71 3.27 -1.88
C TRP A 119 -1.52 2.26 -3.01
N ILE A 120 -0.27 1.89 -3.30
CA ILE A 120 0.07 0.93 -4.34
C ILE A 120 0.28 -0.45 -3.70
N HIS A 121 -0.52 -1.41 -4.13
CA HIS A 121 -0.46 -2.79 -3.67
C HIS A 121 -0.01 -3.72 -4.83
N PRO A 122 0.87 -4.71 -4.60
CA PRO A 122 1.25 -5.69 -5.63
C PRO A 122 0.14 -6.71 -5.91
N ILE A 123 0.11 -7.34 -7.08
CA ILE A 123 -0.90 -8.37 -7.40
C ILE A 123 -0.40 -9.46 -8.34
N ARG A 124 0.92 -9.72 -8.37
CA ARG A 124 1.48 -10.89 -9.05
C ARG A 124 0.73 -12.13 -8.55
N GLY A 125 0.42 -13.05 -9.45
CA GLY A 125 -0.15 -14.36 -9.12
C GLY A 125 0.78 -15.51 -9.54
N PRO A 126 0.47 -16.76 -9.17
CA PRO A 126 1.32 -17.92 -9.42
C PRO A 126 1.51 -18.22 -10.91
N GLN A 127 0.72 -17.65 -11.81
CA GLN A 127 0.87 -17.83 -13.27
C GLN A 127 2.12 -17.15 -13.87
N PHE A 128 2.82 -16.31 -13.10
CA PHE A 128 4.07 -15.71 -13.55
C PHE A 128 5.22 -16.68 -13.36
N SER A 129 5.74 -17.27 -14.44
CA SER A 129 6.93 -18.13 -14.39
C SER A 129 8.16 -17.40 -13.83
N ASP A 130 9.04 -18.17 -13.17
CA ASP A 130 10.29 -17.65 -12.64
C ASP A 130 11.43 -17.85 -13.65
N TYR A 131 11.34 -18.90 -14.48
CA TYR A 131 12.21 -19.14 -15.63
C TYR A 131 11.44 -19.27 -16.96
N ALA A 132 12.13 -19.03 -18.07
CA ALA A 132 11.52 -19.02 -19.41
C ALA A 132 10.94 -20.38 -19.84
N SER A 133 11.42 -21.49 -19.28
CA SER A 133 10.92 -22.85 -19.54
C SER A 133 9.68 -23.23 -18.73
N GLU A 134 9.28 -22.41 -17.76
CA GLU A 134 8.18 -22.70 -16.83
C GLU A 134 6.86 -22.04 -17.27
N LYS A 135 5.75 -22.55 -16.73
CA LYS A 135 4.40 -22.01 -17.00
C LYS A 135 3.77 -21.30 -15.79
N ALA A 136 4.39 -21.42 -14.62
CA ALA A 136 3.94 -20.88 -13.35
C ALA A 136 5.18 -20.70 -12.44
N SER A 137 5.05 -19.85 -11.43
CA SER A 137 6.05 -19.72 -10.38
C SER A 137 6.09 -20.98 -9.53
N GLU A 138 7.29 -21.33 -9.07
CA GLU A 138 7.50 -22.42 -8.14
C GLU A 138 7.72 -21.89 -6.72
N HIS A 139 7.46 -22.73 -5.71
CA HIS A 139 7.81 -22.49 -4.32
C HIS A 139 7.37 -21.12 -3.77
N GLU A 140 6.20 -20.63 -4.20
CA GLU A 140 5.61 -19.39 -3.71
C GLU A 140 6.48 -18.13 -3.92
N ILE A 141 7.42 -18.18 -4.87
CA ILE A 141 8.31 -17.05 -5.23
C ILE A 141 7.48 -15.86 -5.73
N TRP A 142 6.39 -16.13 -6.47
CA TRP A 142 5.50 -15.12 -7.04
C TRP A 142 4.99 -14.09 -6.03
N PHE A 143 4.67 -14.49 -4.79
CA PHE A 143 4.27 -13.55 -3.75
C PHE A 143 5.46 -13.14 -2.88
N THR A 144 6.33 -14.08 -2.51
CA THR A 144 7.41 -13.83 -1.53
C THR A 144 8.39 -12.76 -2.02
N PHE A 145 8.87 -12.89 -3.25
CA PHE A 145 9.80 -11.92 -3.86
C PHE A 145 9.18 -11.18 -5.02
N GLY A 146 8.19 -11.78 -5.68
CA GLY A 146 7.52 -11.18 -6.81
C GLY A 146 6.69 -9.95 -6.45
N TRP A 147 6.03 -9.91 -5.30
CA TRP A 147 5.28 -8.73 -4.85
C TRP A 147 6.20 -7.51 -4.55
N PRO A 148 7.26 -7.63 -3.73
CA PRO A 148 8.22 -6.55 -3.55
C PRO A 148 8.88 -6.10 -4.87
N TYR A 149 9.15 -7.03 -5.79
CA TYR A 149 9.68 -6.72 -7.12
C TYR A 149 8.68 -5.89 -7.94
N GLU A 150 7.41 -6.29 -8.01
CA GLU A 150 6.38 -5.54 -8.72
C GLU A 150 6.21 -4.12 -8.18
N THR A 151 6.18 -3.96 -6.85
CA THR A 151 6.13 -2.64 -6.21
C THR A 151 7.32 -1.79 -6.65
N THR A 152 8.53 -2.35 -6.56
CA THR A 152 9.78 -1.68 -6.96
C THR A 152 9.75 -1.25 -8.42
N ALA A 153 9.37 -2.16 -9.32
CA ALA A 153 9.29 -1.89 -10.74
C ALA A 153 8.22 -0.83 -11.07
N CYS A 154 7.06 -0.89 -10.41
CA CYS A 154 5.98 0.07 -10.58
C CYS A 154 6.44 1.50 -10.23
N VAL A 155 7.00 1.70 -9.03
CA VAL A 155 7.44 3.03 -8.60
C VAL A 155 8.65 3.53 -9.38
N THR A 156 9.57 2.64 -9.78
CA THR A 156 10.67 2.99 -10.69
C THR A 156 10.11 3.58 -11.99
N ARG A 157 9.16 2.89 -12.63
CA ARG A 157 8.58 3.36 -13.89
C ARG A 157 7.76 4.65 -13.73
N LEU A 158 7.06 4.82 -12.60
CA LEU A 158 6.37 6.06 -12.28
C LEU A 158 7.36 7.22 -12.17
N ILE A 159 8.45 7.06 -11.40
CA ILE A 159 9.51 8.07 -11.26
C ILE A 159 10.08 8.43 -12.63
N PHE A 160 10.52 7.45 -13.42
CA PHE A 160 11.11 7.66 -14.75
C PHE A 160 10.10 8.15 -15.81
N SER A 161 8.80 8.16 -15.51
CA SER A 161 7.79 8.85 -16.33
C SER A 161 7.69 10.36 -16.03
N GLY A 162 8.56 10.89 -15.16
CA GLY A 162 8.56 12.29 -14.76
C GLY A 162 7.39 12.67 -13.84
N ILE A 163 6.71 11.70 -13.21
CA ILE A 163 5.48 11.99 -12.45
C ILE A 163 5.71 12.96 -11.30
N TYR A 164 6.83 12.86 -10.60
CA TYR A 164 7.16 13.73 -9.49
C TYR A 164 7.67 15.10 -9.94
N ASP A 165 8.17 15.23 -11.16
CA ASP A 165 8.52 16.52 -11.74
C ASP A 165 7.30 17.31 -12.21
N GLU A 166 6.23 16.60 -12.58
CA GLU A 166 4.92 17.14 -12.92
C GLU A 166 4.06 17.40 -11.68
N LEU A 167 4.07 16.46 -10.73
CA LEU A 167 3.21 16.40 -9.55
C LEU A 167 4.05 16.26 -8.27
N PRO A 168 4.81 17.30 -7.87
CA PRO A 168 5.77 17.21 -6.76
C PRO A 168 5.13 16.98 -5.40
N SER A 169 3.84 17.28 -5.23
CA SER A 169 3.07 17.03 -4.00
C SER A 169 2.36 15.67 -3.97
N LEU A 170 2.53 14.84 -5.00
CA LEU A 170 1.92 13.51 -5.06
C LEU A 170 2.42 12.64 -3.90
N LYS A 171 1.47 12.04 -3.17
CA LYS A 171 1.73 11.13 -2.05
C LYS A 171 1.47 9.71 -2.50
N ILE A 172 2.51 8.88 -2.57
CA ILE A 172 2.39 7.45 -2.86
C ILE A 172 2.82 6.66 -1.63
N ILE A 173 1.94 5.78 -1.16
CA ILE A 173 2.25 4.78 -0.14
C ILE A 173 2.52 3.47 -0.85
N THR A 174 3.66 2.86 -0.59
CA THR A 174 4.07 1.57 -1.16
C THR A 174 3.97 0.48 -0.11
N HIS A 175 3.44 -0.66 -0.53
CA HIS A 175 3.44 -1.85 0.31
C HIS A 175 4.85 -2.40 0.57
N HIS A 176 5.00 -3.12 1.67
CA HIS A 176 6.23 -3.82 2.06
C HIS A 176 7.43 -2.87 2.13
N MET A 177 7.23 -1.68 2.72
CA MET A 177 8.28 -0.68 2.95
C MET A 177 9.06 -0.30 1.68
N GLY A 178 8.34 -0.03 0.59
CA GLY A 178 8.98 0.32 -0.69
C GLY A 178 9.50 -0.88 -1.48
N GLY A 179 9.11 -2.10 -1.10
CA GLY A 179 9.57 -3.33 -1.72
C GLY A 179 11.08 -3.50 -1.57
N MET A 180 11.79 -3.57 -2.68
CA MET A 180 13.24 -3.78 -2.70
C MET A 180 14.04 -2.47 -2.70
N VAL A 181 13.37 -1.31 -2.76
CA VAL A 181 14.02 0.01 -2.88
C VAL A 181 15.00 0.30 -1.73
N PRO A 182 14.62 0.19 -0.44
CA PRO A 182 15.55 0.50 0.66
C PRO A 182 16.81 -0.37 0.62
N PHE A 183 16.63 -1.66 0.35
CA PHE A 183 17.73 -2.63 0.34
C PHE A 183 18.73 -2.38 -0.81
N TYR A 184 18.25 -1.84 -1.94
CA TYR A 184 19.06 -1.56 -3.13
C TYR A 184 19.33 -0.06 -3.36
N ALA A 185 19.22 0.78 -2.33
CA ALA A 185 19.48 2.22 -2.45
C ALA A 185 20.84 2.54 -3.09
N GLY A 186 21.90 1.80 -2.73
CA GLY A 186 23.22 1.95 -3.34
C GLY A 186 23.25 1.61 -4.84
N LYS A 187 22.45 0.63 -5.30
CA LYS A 187 22.32 0.31 -6.73
C LYS A 187 21.53 1.40 -7.47
N ILE A 188 20.51 1.96 -6.84
CA ILE A 188 19.76 3.10 -7.38
C ILE A 188 20.69 4.30 -7.58
N ASP A 189 21.54 4.57 -6.60
CA ASP A 189 22.55 5.65 -6.66
C ASP A 189 23.63 5.40 -7.72
N LEU A 190 24.10 4.16 -7.83
CA LEU A 190 25.05 3.77 -8.87
C LEU A 190 24.46 3.86 -10.27
N GLY A 191 23.13 3.78 -10.43
CA GLY A 191 22.42 3.96 -11.69
C GLY A 191 22.48 2.76 -12.64
N PHE A 192 21.36 2.50 -13.34
CA PHE A 192 21.17 1.32 -14.19
C PHE A 192 22.18 1.21 -15.33
N ASP A 193 22.45 2.29 -16.05
CA ASP A 193 23.43 2.31 -17.15
C ASP A 193 24.81 2.78 -16.70
N GLN A 194 24.90 3.49 -15.58
CA GLN A 194 26.18 4.02 -15.11
C GLN A 194 27.12 2.88 -14.69
N ILE A 195 26.61 1.81 -14.09
CA ILE A 195 27.41 0.62 -13.74
C ILE A 195 28.06 -0.06 -14.96
N PHE A 196 27.46 0.04 -16.15
CA PHE A 196 27.96 -0.63 -17.35
C PHE A 196 28.68 0.33 -18.31
N HIS A 197 28.28 1.60 -18.38
CA HIS A 197 28.65 2.50 -19.47
C HIS A 197 28.81 3.99 -19.09
N GLY A 198 28.68 4.39 -17.82
CA GLY A 198 28.54 5.80 -17.44
C GLY A 198 29.72 6.44 -16.68
N LYS A 199 29.61 7.76 -16.50
CA LYS A 199 30.48 8.57 -15.64
C LYS A 199 29.90 8.62 -14.23
N THR A 200 30.73 8.73 -13.20
CA THR A 200 30.30 8.67 -11.79
C THR A 200 29.42 9.83 -11.32
N THR A 201 29.29 10.88 -12.13
CA THR A 201 28.58 12.12 -11.79
C THR A 201 27.19 12.25 -12.43
N GLU A 202 26.81 11.34 -13.34
CA GLU A 202 25.56 11.44 -14.11
C GLU A 202 24.90 10.08 -14.32
N ASN A 203 23.56 10.01 -14.14
CA ASN A 203 22.77 8.85 -14.52
C ASN A 203 22.15 9.07 -15.90
N PRO A 204 22.64 8.40 -16.96
CA PRO A 204 22.21 8.67 -18.33
C PRO A 204 20.77 8.25 -18.60
N VAL A 205 20.24 7.23 -17.90
CA VAL A 205 18.82 6.83 -17.99
C VAL A 205 17.93 7.95 -17.43
N ALA A 206 18.30 8.50 -16.27
CA ALA A 206 17.56 9.59 -15.64
C ALA A 206 17.58 10.85 -16.53
N ARG A 207 18.74 11.18 -17.10
CA ARG A 207 18.89 12.29 -18.05
C ARG A 207 18.03 12.09 -19.30
N LYS A 208 18.04 10.89 -19.89
CA LYS A 208 17.21 10.56 -21.06
C LYS A 208 15.72 10.66 -20.75
N ALA A 209 15.33 10.30 -19.54
CA ALA A 209 13.97 10.46 -19.03
C ALA A 209 13.61 11.92 -18.68
N GLY A 210 14.57 12.85 -18.69
CA GLY A 210 14.35 14.26 -18.39
C GLY A 210 14.13 14.55 -16.91
N LEU A 211 14.58 13.67 -16.00
CA LEU A 211 14.40 13.87 -14.56
C LEU A 211 15.21 15.08 -14.05
N LYS A 212 14.57 15.89 -13.20
CA LYS A 212 15.18 17.10 -12.62
C LYS A 212 16.06 16.85 -11.39
N ARG A 213 15.97 15.66 -10.78
CA ARG A 213 16.71 15.24 -9.58
C ARG A 213 17.35 13.87 -9.81
N ARG A 214 18.22 13.43 -8.89
CA ARG A 214 18.73 12.06 -8.92
C ARG A 214 17.60 11.08 -8.63
N PRO A 215 17.58 9.89 -9.24
CA PRO A 215 16.54 8.88 -8.99
C PRO A 215 16.28 8.62 -7.50
N VAL A 216 17.33 8.45 -6.69
CA VAL A 216 17.22 8.18 -5.24
C VAL A 216 16.40 9.25 -4.51
N GLU A 217 16.46 10.50 -4.95
CA GLU A 217 15.75 11.61 -4.31
C GLU A 217 14.24 11.47 -4.50
N TYR A 218 13.80 10.97 -5.66
CA TYR A 218 12.39 10.66 -5.88
C TYR A 218 11.91 9.45 -5.08
N TYR A 219 12.74 8.41 -4.95
CA TYR A 219 12.38 7.27 -4.10
C TYR A 219 12.16 7.68 -2.64
N LYS A 220 12.95 8.64 -2.13
CA LYS A 220 12.78 9.21 -0.78
C LYS A 220 11.50 10.05 -0.63
N MET A 221 10.82 10.42 -1.72
CA MET A 221 9.52 11.09 -1.66
C MET A 221 8.35 10.12 -1.45
N LEU A 222 8.57 8.81 -1.63
CA LEU A 222 7.57 7.78 -1.35
C LEU A 222 7.33 7.64 0.16
N TYR A 223 6.23 6.99 0.53
CA TYR A 223 5.95 6.53 1.88
C TYR A 223 6.01 5.00 1.90
N GLY A 224 6.75 4.42 2.83
CA GLY A 224 6.83 2.97 3.03
C GLY A 224 5.90 2.53 4.15
N ASP A 225 5.03 1.57 3.90
CA ASP A 225 4.27 0.96 5.00
C ASP A 225 5.05 -0.17 5.72
N THR A 226 4.64 -0.50 6.95
CA THR A 226 5.37 -1.46 7.80
C THR A 226 4.98 -2.92 7.57
N ALA A 227 4.27 -3.26 6.50
CA ALA A 227 3.84 -4.62 6.23
C ALA A 227 5.04 -5.51 5.84
N LEU A 228 5.84 -5.93 6.82
CA LEU A 228 7.09 -6.69 6.63
C LEU A 228 7.08 -8.00 7.42
N ASN A 229 5.88 -8.51 7.71
CA ASN A 229 5.65 -9.74 8.45
C ASN A 229 6.43 -9.83 9.77
N GLY A 230 6.60 -8.69 10.44
CA GLY A 230 7.28 -8.61 11.74
C GLY A 230 8.81 -8.61 11.74
N SER A 231 9.46 -8.56 10.58
CA SER A 231 10.92 -8.51 10.53
C SER A 231 11.47 -7.18 11.05
N VAL A 232 12.13 -7.21 12.22
CA VAL A 232 12.81 -6.03 12.81
C VAL A 232 13.94 -5.54 11.88
N ALA A 233 14.74 -6.45 11.32
CA ALA A 233 15.87 -6.08 10.46
C ALA A 233 15.42 -5.38 9.17
N ALA A 234 14.35 -5.90 8.54
CA ALA A 234 13.77 -5.25 7.36
C ALA A 234 13.16 -3.89 7.73
N THR A 235 12.45 -3.81 8.86
CA THR A 235 11.88 -2.55 9.36
C THR A 235 12.98 -1.51 9.62
N ARG A 236 14.13 -1.90 10.19
CA ARG A 236 15.30 -1.02 10.38
C ARG A 236 15.87 -0.54 9.04
N CYS A 237 16.04 -1.43 8.07
CA CYS A 237 16.53 -1.07 6.74
C CYS A 237 15.61 -0.04 6.05
N GLY A 238 14.31 -0.28 6.10
CA GLY A 238 13.31 0.61 5.53
C GLY A 238 13.22 1.95 6.24
N HIS A 239 13.22 1.94 7.58
CA HIS A 239 13.25 3.16 8.39
C HIS A 239 14.51 4.00 8.13
N ALA A 240 15.68 3.37 8.01
CA ALA A 240 16.92 4.07 7.67
C ALA A 240 16.85 4.77 6.30
N PHE A 241 16.11 4.20 5.33
CA PHE A 241 15.93 4.79 4.00
C PHE A 241 14.89 5.91 3.99
N PHE A 242 13.70 5.66 4.53
CA PHE A 242 12.56 6.58 4.48
C PHE A 242 12.59 7.65 5.57
N THR A 243 13.28 7.38 6.67
CA THR A 243 13.16 8.12 7.94
C THR A 243 11.77 8.01 8.56
N THR A 244 11.65 8.36 9.84
CA THR A 244 10.39 8.30 10.60
C THR A 244 9.23 8.99 9.89
N GLY A 245 9.46 10.09 9.17
CA GLY A 245 8.38 10.87 8.58
C GLY A 245 7.69 10.23 7.38
N HIS A 246 8.33 9.26 6.75
CA HIS A 246 7.81 8.57 5.57
C HIS A 246 7.45 7.10 5.84
N CYS A 247 7.45 6.66 7.10
CA CYS A 247 6.99 5.33 7.49
C CYS A 247 5.55 5.36 8.00
N VAL A 248 4.69 4.46 7.49
CA VAL A 248 3.26 4.37 7.87
C VAL A 248 2.95 2.97 8.41
N PHE A 249 2.30 2.84 9.55
CA PHE A 249 1.94 1.52 10.07
C PHE A 249 0.90 0.81 9.19
N ALA A 250 1.21 -0.42 8.78
CA ALA A 250 0.31 -1.37 8.13
C ALA A 250 0.79 -2.80 8.37
N THR A 251 -0.10 -3.78 8.27
CA THR A 251 0.18 -5.17 8.73
C THR A 251 -0.07 -6.24 7.68
N ASP A 252 -0.63 -5.89 6.51
CA ASP A 252 -1.09 -6.89 5.52
C ASP A 252 -2.13 -7.89 6.10
N ALA A 253 -2.94 -7.46 7.08
CA ALA A 253 -4.05 -8.30 7.52
C ALA A 253 -5.09 -8.39 6.38
N PRO A 254 -5.71 -9.57 6.15
CA PRO A 254 -5.86 -10.70 7.06
C PRO A 254 -4.92 -11.91 6.77
N PHE A 255 -3.80 -11.73 6.06
CA PHE A 255 -2.91 -12.86 5.76
C PHE A 255 -2.32 -13.47 7.04
N ASP A 256 -1.97 -14.76 7.01
CA ASP A 256 -1.55 -15.65 8.12
C ASP A 256 -2.58 -16.69 8.57
N ALA A 257 -2.10 -17.70 9.31
CA ALA A 257 -2.91 -18.81 9.83
C ALA A 257 -3.89 -18.39 10.95
N GLU A 258 -3.69 -17.21 11.54
CA GLU A 258 -4.52 -16.59 12.59
C GLU A 258 -5.45 -15.49 12.04
N LYS A 259 -5.66 -15.42 10.72
CA LYS A 259 -6.49 -14.41 10.03
C LYS A 259 -5.99 -12.97 10.25
N GLY A 260 -4.68 -12.76 10.21
CA GLY A 260 -4.00 -11.46 10.34
C GLY A 260 -3.55 -11.11 11.75
N ARG A 261 -3.99 -11.86 12.78
CA ARG A 261 -3.66 -11.51 14.18
C ARG A 261 -2.17 -11.65 14.47
N MET A 262 -1.52 -12.63 13.86
CA MET A 262 -0.08 -12.82 14.03
C MET A 262 0.66 -11.67 13.35
N LEU A 263 0.35 -11.34 12.10
CA LEU A 263 0.98 -10.22 11.39
C LEU A 263 0.80 -8.89 12.12
N ILE A 264 -0.38 -8.62 12.70
CA ILE A 264 -0.60 -7.43 13.52
C ILE A 264 0.36 -7.39 14.71
N ARG A 265 0.41 -8.46 15.51
CA ARG A 265 1.28 -8.54 16.70
C ARG A 265 2.75 -8.40 16.32
N GLU A 266 3.20 -9.14 15.31
CA GLU A 266 4.61 -9.15 14.94
C GLU A 266 5.03 -7.84 14.28
N THR A 267 4.15 -7.17 13.52
CA THR A 267 4.45 -5.82 13.00
C THR A 267 4.59 -4.80 14.14
N ILE A 268 3.73 -4.87 15.18
CA ILE A 268 3.88 -4.04 16.39
C ILE A 268 5.23 -4.32 17.06
N ASN A 269 5.61 -5.59 17.20
CA ASN A 269 6.92 -5.98 17.75
C ASN A 269 8.07 -5.40 16.91
N ALA A 270 7.97 -5.45 15.58
CA ALA A 270 8.99 -4.94 14.68
C ALA A 270 9.22 -3.44 14.82
N VAL A 271 8.15 -2.64 14.87
CA VAL A 271 8.24 -1.18 15.08
C VAL A 271 8.77 -0.87 16.49
N ASN A 272 8.35 -1.62 17.50
CA ASN A 272 8.89 -1.48 18.86
C ASN A 272 10.37 -1.84 18.96
N GLY A 273 10.88 -2.73 18.10
CA GLY A 273 12.29 -3.11 17.99
C GLY A 273 13.20 -2.07 17.32
N LEU A 274 12.66 -0.96 16.81
CA LEU A 274 13.45 0.17 16.32
C LEU A 274 14.12 0.90 17.49
N GLU A 275 15.40 1.24 17.34
CA GLU A 275 16.20 1.98 18.31
C GLU A 275 16.01 3.50 18.14
N ILE A 276 14.75 3.94 18.23
CA ILE A 276 14.33 5.34 18.08
C ILE A 276 13.45 5.78 19.27
N PRO A 277 13.36 7.09 19.55
CA PRO A 277 12.51 7.62 20.61
C PRO A 277 11.05 7.18 20.48
N LYS A 278 10.35 7.06 21.62
CA LYS A 278 8.92 6.71 21.63
C LYS A 278 8.07 7.64 20.75
N ALA A 279 8.34 8.94 20.78
CA ALA A 279 7.63 9.92 19.97
C ALA A 279 7.73 9.63 18.46
N GLU A 280 8.86 9.08 18.00
CA GLU A 280 9.03 8.66 16.61
C GLU A 280 8.26 7.37 16.31
N LYS A 281 8.22 6.42 17.24
CA LYS A 281 7.36 5.22 17.11
C LYS A 281 5.89 5.60 17.04
N ASP A 282 5.43 6.53 17.88
CA ASP A 282 4.05 7.02 17.88
C ASP A 282 3.67 7.68 16.54
N ARG A 283 4.63 8.36 15.90
CA ARG A 283 4.47 8.86 14.54
C ARG A 283 4.26 7.75 13.52
N ILE A 284 5.06 6.68 13.58
CA ILE A 284 4.92 5.52 12.67
C ILE A 284 3.57 4.83 12.91
N PHE A 285 3.21 4.57 14.18
CA PHE A 285 1.98 3.87 14.55
C PHE A 285 0.70 4.58 14.10
N ALA A 286 0.66 5.91 14.19
CA ALA A 286 -0.56 6.65 13.84
C ALA A 286 -0.32 8.06 13.33
N GLY A 287 0.66 8.79 13.86
CA GLY A 287 0.82 10.22 13.56
C GLY A 287 0.96 10.54 12.07
N ASN A 288 1.79 9.77 11.35
CA ASN A 288 2.00 9.95 9.92
C ASN A 288 0.75 9.58 9.11
N ALA A 289 0.08 8.48 9.46
CA ALA A 289 -1.19 8.08 8.81
C ALA A 289 -2.27 9.15 9.00
N ARG A 290 -2.41 9.69 10.21
CA ARG A 290 -3.37 10.77 10.51
C ARG A 290 -3.10 12.01 9.67
N ALA A 291 -1.84 12.41 9.53
CA ALA A 291 -1.45 13.55 8.71
C ALA A 291 -1.70 13.31 7.21
N LEU A 292 -1.32 12.13 6.70
CA LEU A 292 -1.50 11.75 5.29
C LEU A 292 -2.97 11.64 4.89
N LEU A 293 -3.77 11.01 5.75
CA LEU A 293 -5.18 10.69 5.50
C LEU A 293 -6.13 11.77 6.03
N LYS A 294 -5.61 12.88 6.58
CA LYS A 294 -6.41 13.99 7.14
C LYS A 294 -7.48 13.46 8.11
N LEU A 295 -7.02 12.68 9.09
CA LEU A 295 -7.85 12.12 10.16
C LEU A 295 -7.78 13.04 11.38
N ASP A 296 -8.91 13.20 12.06
CA ASP A 296 -8.99 13.96 13.30
C ASP A 296 -8.15 13.31 14.42
N GLY A 297 -7.64 14.14 15.34
CA GLY A 297 -6.75 13.76 16.44
C GLY A 297 -7.40 12.91 17.52
#